data_AF-A0A329M9G0-F1
#
_entry.id   AF-A0A329M9G0-F1
#
_cell.length_a   1.000
_cell.length_b   1.000
_cell.length_c   1.000
_cell.angle_alpha   90.00
_cell.angle_beta   90.00
_cell.angle_gamma   90.00
#
_symmetry.space_group_name_H-M   'P 1'
#
loop_
_entity.id
_entity.type
_entity.pdbx_description
1 polymer ?
#
loop_
_entity_poly.entity_id
_entity_poly.type
_entity_poly.pdbx_seq_one_letter_code
_entity_poly.pdbx_strand_id
1 'polypeptide(L)'
;MGVKYAREFSDIIEDLTTAIGNIEGCHVLLEMSDEDWGGLEIDERRDCLQTLADDVFYGLGSDPVMKFERTMFTYDKGSHTIRVSDGDKLIQVVRLI
;
A
#
# COMPACT_ATOMS: atom_id res chain seq x y z
N MET A 1 -0.32 17.72 -8.08
CA MET A 1 -1.78 17.46 -8.12
C MET A 1 -1.96 16.00 -7.70
N GLY A 2 -2.48 15.75 -6.50
CA GLY A 2 -2.50 14.43 -5.84
C GLY A 2 -3.47 13.42 -6.46
N VAL A 3 -3.57 12.25 -5.81
CA VAL A 3 -4.51 11.18 -6.18
C VAL A 3 -5.94 11.71 -6.10
N LYS A 4 -6.72 11.51 -7.16
CA LYS A 4 -8.15 11.85 -7.18
C LYS A 4 -8.97 10.65 -6.73
N TYR A 5 -9.75 10.83 -5.67
CA TYR A 5 -10.65 9.85 -5.08
C TYR A 5 -12.03 10.47 -4.80
N ALA A 6 -13.07 9.64 -4.79
CA ALA A 6 -14.46 10.04 -4.53
C ALA A 6 -15.12 9.26 -3.36
N ARG A 7 -14.46 8.22 -2.86
CA ARG A 7 -14.88 7.45 -1.66
C ARG A 7 -14.21 7.97 -0.38
N GLU A 8 -14.63 7.45 0.77
CA GLU A 8 -14.02 7.76 2.06
C GLU A 8 -12.52 7.41 2.06
N PHE A 9 -11.69 8.38 2.48
CA PHE A 9 -10.24 8.20 2.52
C PHE A 9 -9.83 7.05 3.45
N SER A 10 -10.48 6.96 4.61
CA SER A 10 -10.24 5.89 5.59
C SER A 10 -10.47 4.51 4.99
N ASP A 11 -11.49 4.32 4.15
CA ASP A 11 -11.74 3.04 3.50
C ASP A 11 -10.68 2.71 2.44
N ILE A 12 -10.18 3.71 1.71
CA ILE A 12 -9.07 3.52 0.74
C ILE A 12 -7.81 3.07 1.46
N ILE A 13 -7.48 3.76 2.56
CA ILE A 13 -6.32 3.43 3.38
C ILE A 13 -6.48 2.04 3.99
N GLU A 14 -7.67 1.66 4.45
CA GLU A 14 -7.91 0.30 4.96
C GLU A 14 -7.74 -0.78 3.87
N ASP A 15 -8.25 -0.54 2.66
CA ASP A 15 -8.04 -1.41 1.50
C ASP A 15 -6.55 -1.54 1.15
N LEU A 16 -5.81 -0.42 1.15
CA LEU A 16 -4.37 -0.41 0.91
C LEU A 16 -3.60 -1.13 2.01
N THR A 17 -3.94 -0.88 3.27
CA THR A 17 -3.36 -1.55 4.44
C THR A 17 -3.51 -3.06 4.31
N THR A 18 -4.71 -3.51 3.93
CA THR A 18 -5.00 -4.93 3.68
C THR A 18 -4.22 -5.46 2.48
N ALA A 19 -4.13 -4.70 1.39
CA ALA A 19 -3.36 -5.08 0.21
C ALA A 19 -1.88 -5.26 0.52
N ILE A 20 -1.28 -4.32 1.26
CA ILE A 20 0.12 -4.37 1.69
C ILE A 20 0.35 -5.52 2.67
N GLY A 21 -0.57 -5.76 3.60
CA GLY A 21 -0.50 -6.89 4.53
C GLY A 21 -0.54 -8.26 3.84
N ASN A 22 -1.13 -8.35 2.64
CA ASN A 22 -1.13 -9.57 1.82
C ASN A 22 0.17 -9.78 1.02
N ILE A 23 1.07 -8.80 1.00
CA ILE A 23 2.37 -8.92 0.33
C ILE A 23 3.31 -9.73 1.22
N GLU A 24 3.97 -10.72 0.62
CA GLU A 24 5.00 -11.50 1.29
C GLU A 24 6.22 -10.61 1.56
N GLY A 25 6.63 -10.48 2.82
CA GLY A 25 7.74 -9.60 3.19
C GLY A 25 7.36 -8.12 3.25
N CYS A 26 6.10 -7.78 3.55
CA CYS A 26 5.68 -6.39 3.72
C CYS A 26 6.49 -5.60 4.77
N HIS A 27 7.09 -6.28 5.75
CA HIS A 27 8.01 -5.68 6.73
C HIS A 27 9.25 -5.04 6.08
N VAL A 28 9.67 -5.53 4.91
CA VAL A 28 10.79 -4.94 4.14
C VAL A 28 10.42 -3.53 3.63
N LEU A 29 9.15 -3.28 3.35
CA LEU A 29 8.65 -1.95 2.94
C LEU A 29 8.73 -0.94 4.09
N LEU A 30 8.69 -1.43 5.33
CA LEU A 30 8.83 -0.65 6.56
C LEU A 30 10.30 -0.51 6.98
N GLU A 31 11.25 -1.01 6.18
CA GLU A 31 12.68 -1.12 6.52
C GLU A 31 12.89 -1.85 7.86
N MET A 32 11.97 -2.74 8.24
CA MET A 32 12.01 -3.53 9.47
C MET A 32 12.59 -4.92 9.21
N SER A 33 13.24 -5.49 10.23
CA SER A 33 13.68 -6.88 10.20
C SER A 33 12.50 -7.83 10.45
N ASP A 34 12.60 -9.07 9.94
CA ASP A 34 11.62 -10.13 10.23
C ASP A 34 11.47 -10.40 11.73
N GLU A 35 12.56 -10.26 12.51
CA GLU A 35 12.54 -10.40 13.98
C GLU A 35 11.72 -9.31 14.66
N ASP A 36 11.91 -8.04 14.25
CA ASP A 36 11.16 -6.91 14.79
C ASP A 36 9.68 -7.03 14.42
N TRP A 37 9.39 -7.35 13.16
CA TRP A 37 8.03 -7.57 12.68
C TRP A 37 7.35 -8.74 13.38
N GLY A 38 8.08 -9.84 13.57
CA GLY A 38 7.64 -11.03 14.30
C GLY A 38 7.34 -10.75 15.77
N GLY A 39 8.04 -9.79 16.37
CA GLY A 39 7.85 -9.36 17.76
C GLY A 39 6.64 -8.44 17.99
N LEU A 40 6.13 -7.78 16.95
CA LEU A 40 4.97 -6.90 17.05
C LEU A 40 3.65 -7.68 17.18
N GLU A 41 2.74 -7.14 17.97
CA GLU A 41 1.35 -7.61 18.03
C GLU A 41 0.59 -7.31 16.73
N ILE A 42 -0.54 -7.99 16.51
CA ILE A 42 -1.33 -7.84 15.29
C ILE A 42 -1.83 -6.39 15.12
N ASP A 43 -2.24 -5.74 16.21
CA ASP A 43 -2.67 -4.34 16.20
C ASP A 43 -1.51 -3.40 15.84
N GLU A 44 -0.32 -3.60 16.43
CA GLU A 44 0.87 -2.78 16.10
C GLU A 44 1.29 -2.93 14.64
N ARG A 45 1.27 -4.17 14.11
CA ARG A 45 1.52 -4.42 12.68
C ARG A 45 0.52 -3.68 11.80
N ARG A 46 -0.76 -3.66 12.20
CA ARG A 46 -1.81 -2.95 11.46
C ARG A 46 -1.54 -1.45 11.45
N ASP A 47 -1.17 -0.85 12.58
CA ASP A 47 -0.83 0.58 12.66
C ASP A 47 0.38 0.94 11.79
N CYS A 48 1.41 0.09 11.76
CA CYS A 48 2.56 0.26 10.87
C CYS A 48 2.13 0.20 9.38
N LEU A 49 1.33 -0.79 9.00
CA LEU A 49 0.83 -0.93 7.63
C LEU A 49 -0.06 0.25 7.23
N GLN A 50 -0.85 0.78 8.16
CA GLN A 50 -1.72 1.92 7.92
C GLN A 50 -0.92 3.19 7.64
N THR A 51 0.14 3.41 8.42
CA THR A 51 1.07 4.52 8.21
C THR A 51 1.75 4.41 6.84
N LEU A 52 2.23 3.22 6.48
CA LEU A 52 2.83 2.97 5.17
C LEU A 52 1.82 3.15 4.02
N ALA A 53 0.57 2.71 4.20
CA ALA A 53 -0.49 2.91 3.22
C ALA A 53 -0.75 4.40 2.95
N ASP A 54 -0.71 5.23 4.00
CA ASP A 54 -0.83 6.68 3.90
C ASP A 54 0.33 7.27 3.09
N ASP A 55 1.58 6.92 3.42
CA ASP A 55 2.77 7.36 2.71
C ASP A 55 2.77 6.95 1.23
N VAL A 56 2.40 5.69 0.95
CA VAL A 56 2.25 5.18 -0.43
C VAL A 56 1.17 5.95 -1.18
N PHE A 57 0.02 6.21 -0.55
CA PHE A 57 -1.05 6.97 -1.18
C PHE A 57 -0.62 8.39 -1.52
N TYR A 58 0.00 9.10 -0.59
CA TYR A 58 0.50 10.46 -0.81
C TYR A 58 1.60 10.50 -1.85
N GLY A 59 2.55 9.56 -1.81
CA GLY A 59 3.60 9.43 -2.80
C GLY A 59 3.04 9.15 -4.20
N LEU A 60 2.01 8.30 -4.32
CA LEU A 60 1.32 8.00 -5.58
C LEU A 60 0.63 9.23 -6.19
N GLY A 61 0.29 10.20 -5.34
CA GLY A 61 -0.26 11.48 -5.77
C GLY A 61 0.77 12.36 -6.47
N SER A 62 2.05 12.22 -6.13
CA SER A 62 3.15 12.92 -6.77
C SER A 62 3.70 12.13 -7.96
N ASP A 63 4.04 10.86 -7.73
CA ASP A 63 4.54 9.93 -8.74
C ASP A 63 3.54 8.78 -8.94
N PRO A 64 2.93 8.61 -10.12
CA PRO A 64 1.92 7.58 -10.34
C PRO A 64 2.47 6.15 -10.24
N VAL A 65 3.77 5.93 -10.15
CA VAL A 65 4.37 4.60 -10.02
C VAL A 65 5.41 4.61 -8.90
N MET A 66 5.15 3.83 -7.85
CA MET A 66 6.12 3.56 -6.79
C MET A 66 6.57 2.12 -6.86
N LYS A 67 7.89 1.90 -6.88
CA LYS A 67 8.49 0.57 -6.89
C LYS A 67 9.36 0.40 -5.65
N PHE A 68 9.13 -0.68 -4.92
CA PHE A 68 9.90 -1.09 -3.76
C PHE A 68 10.40 -2.51 -3.96
N GLU A 69 11.69 -2.68 -4.29
CA GLU A 69 12.31 -3.99 -4.56
C GLU A 69 11.50 -4.85 -5.55
N ARG A 70 10.62 -5.71 -5.03
CA ARG A 70 9.72 -6.61 -5.77
C ARG A 70 8.29 -6.07 -5.90
N THR A 71 7.86 -5.20 -5.00
CA THR A 71 6.51 -4.62 -4.97
C THR A 71 6.42 -3.40 -5.89
N MET A 72 5.31 -3.29 -6.61
CA MET A 72 4.99 -2.15 -7.45
C MET A 72 3.57 -1.66 -7.16
N PHE A 73 3.48 -0.38 -6.83
CA PHE A 73 2.25 0.38 -6.68
C PHE A 73 2.06 1.26 -7.90
N THR A 74 0.97 1.08 -8.62
CA THR A 74 0.67 1.86 -9.84
C THR A 74 -0.68 2.54 -9.69
N TYR A 75 -0.67 3.87 -9.70
CA TYR A 75 -1.87 4.70 -9.72
C TYR A 75 -2.30 4.98 -11.16
N ASP A 76 -3.46 4.43 -11.52
CA ASP A 76 -4.13 4.65 -12.79
C ASP A 76 -5.12 5.81 -12.67
N LYS A 77 -4.71 6.99 -13.16
CA LYS A 77 -5.55 8.20 -13.17
C LYS A 77 -6.79 8.06 -14.06
N GLY A 78 -6.77 7.21 -15.08
CA GLY A 78 -7.89 7.04 -16.01
C GLY A 78 -8.99 6.15 -15.43
N SER A 79 -8.59 5.14 -14.66
CA SER A 79 -9.48 4.15 -14.04
C SER A 79 -9.77 4.44 -12.57
N HIS A 80 -9.13 5.46 -11.98
CA HIS A 80 -9.18 5.79 -10.56
C HIS A 80 -8.87 4.57 -9.68
N THR A 81 -7.80 3.83 -10.01
CA THR A 81 -7.41 2.61 -9.29
C THR A 81 -5.94 2.64 -8.91
N ILE A 82 -5.62 2.06 -7.76
CA ILE A 82 -4.25 1.76 -7.34
C ILE A 82 -4.07 0.25 -7.48
N ARG A 83 -3.11 -0.16 -8.30
CA ARG A 83 -2.75 -1.56 -8.49
C ARG A 83 -1.55 -1.87 -7.63
N VAL A 84 -1.66 -2.94 -6.83
CA VAL A 84 -0.59 -3.45 -5.98
C VAL A 84 -0.14 -4.78 -6.58
N SER A 85 1.11 -4.85 -7.01
CA SER A 85 1.70 -6.05 -7.61
C SER A 85 2.97 -6.42 -6.87
N ASP A 86 3.21 -7.72 -6.68
CA ASP A 86 4.47 -8.26 -6.18
C ASP A 86 5.13 -9.09 -7.30
N GLY A 87 6.17 -8.55 -7.91
CA GLY A 87 6.78 -9.09 -9.13
C GLY A 87 5.77 -9.18 -10.27
N ASP A 88 5.54 -10.39 -10.78
CA ASP A 88 4.55 -10.68 -11.83
C ASP A 88 3.14 -10.95 -11.29
N LYS A 89 2.95 -10.98 -9.97
CA LYS A 89 1.66 -11.32 -9.34
C LYS A 89 0.92 -10.04 -8.96
N LEU A 90 -0.26 -9.85 -9.55
CA LEU A 90 -1.21 -8.83 -9.06
C LEU A 90 -1.77 -9.28 -7.71
N ILE A 91 -1.50 -8.52 -6.65
CA ILE A 91 -1.96 -8.80 -5.29
C ILE A 91 -3.37 -8.27 -5.12
N GLN A 92 -3.58 -6.98 -5.39
CA GLN A 92 -4.87 -6.33 -5.21
C GLN A 92 -5.01 -5.09 -6.09
N VAL A 93 -6.26 -4.73 -6.38
CA VAL A 93 -6.61 -3.47 -7.05
C VAL A 93 -7.57 -2.70 -6.17
N VAL A 94 -7.10 -1.57 -5.66
CA VAL A 94 -7.89 -0.66 -4.82
C VAL A 94 -8.58 0.35 -5.73
N ARG A 95 -9.91 0.37 -5.72
CA ARG A 95 -10.71 1.38 -6.44
C ARG A 95 -10.88 2.62 -5.57
N LEU A 96 -10.78 3.79 -6.18
CA LEU A 96 -10.88 5.09 -5.51
C LEU A 96 -12.23 5.78 -5.73
N ILE A 97 -13.12 5.14 -6.48
CA ILE A 97 -14.48 5.60 -6.83
C ILE A 97 -15.49 4.48 -6.62
#